data_AF-A0A624WE31-F1
#
_entry.id   AF-A0A624WE31-F1
#
_cell.length_a   1.000
_cell.length_b   1.000
_cell.length_c   1.000
_cell.angle_alpha   90.00
_cell.angle_beta   90.00
_cell.angle_gamma   90.00
#
_symmetry.space_group_name_H-M   'P 1'
#
loop_
_entity.id
_entity.type
_entity.pdbx_description
1 polymer ?
#
loop_
_entity_poly.entity_id
_entity_poly.type
_entity_poly.pdbx_seq_one_letter_code
_entity_poly.pdbx_strand_id
1 'polypeptide(L)'
;MTKIITLFLCGLLFPLAASAKYVDPDEKIVQQKRETRESQLIKQCRVKNYACKSDAVKKSFYEFPPVRGQDDYIKKHYGNLTKTQAKEKLRELKALYKQVEDDESNPDNWHGKLKPIQLDAEAQYIAKRYFGMNGYGIEQVDIILKMY
;
A
#
# COMPACT_ATOMS: atom_id res chain seq x y z
N MET A 1 -10.20 -44.46 36.73
CA MET A 1 -8.79 -44.22 36.35
C MET A 1 -8.64 -44.86 34.98
N THR A 2 -8.32 -44.20 33.86
CA THR A 2 -7.54 -42.99 33.59
C THR A 2 -7.97 -42.48 32.21
N LYS A 3 -8.21 -41.18 32.04
CA LYS A 3 -8.52 -40.55 30.75
C LYS A 3 -7.19 -40.31 30.00
N ILE A 4 -7.06 -40.84 28.78
CA ILE A 4 -5.96 -40.49 27.88
C ILE A 4 -6.54 -39.56 26.82
N ILE A 5 -6.25 -38.27 26.97
CA ILE A 5 -6.52 -37.23 25.97
C ILE A 5 -5.27 -37.19 25.08
N THR A 6 -5.33 -37.80 23.91
CA THR A 6 -4.25 -37.73 22.93
C THR A 6 -4.40 -36.44 22.13
N LEU A 7 -3.68 -35.41 22.57
CA LEU A 7 -3.36 -34.22 21.78
C LEU A 7 -2.52 -34.67 20.58
N PHE A 8 -3.05 -34.54 19.36
CA PHE A 8 -2.25 -34.54 18.14
C PHE A 8 -2.46 -33.21 17.42
N LEU A 9 -1.85 -32.17 18.00
CA LEU A 9 -1.73 -30.84 17.41
C LEU A 9 -0.29 -30.70 16.89
N CYS A 10 0.03 -31.41 15.81
CA CYS A 10 1.33 -31.28 15.13
C CYS A 10 1.16 -30.58 13.80
N GLY A 11 1.41 -29.27 13.83
CA GLY A 11 2.28 -28.63 12.85
C GLY A 11 1.83 -28.63 11.40
N LEU A 12 0.80 -27.83 11.08
CA LEU A 12 0.80 -27.13 9.81
C LEU A 12 1.89 -26.05 9.85
N LEU A 13 3.15 -26.48 9.69
CA LEU A 13 4.26 -25.63 9.31
C LEU A 13 4.02 -25.22 7.85
N PHE A 14 3.15 -24.24 7.64
CA PHE A 14 3.21 -23.47 6.42
C PHE A 14 4.58 -22.77 6.41
N PRO A 15 5.42 -22.98 5.38
CA PRO A 15 6.57 -22.11 5.21
C PRO A 15 6.05 -20.68 5.14
N LEU A 16 6.45 -19.86 6.11
CA LEU A 16 6.33 -18.41 5.99
C LEU A 16 7.09 -18.03 4.74
N ALA A 17 6.38 -17.95 3.60
CA ALA A 17 6.84 -17.19 2.47
C ALA A 17 7.24 -15.84 3.05
N ALA A 18 8.53 -15.48 2.92
CA ALA A 18 9.00 -14.17 3.27
C ALA A 18 8.12 -13.17 2.53
N SER A 19 7.11 -12.64 3.22
CA SER A 19 6.23 -11.64 2.66
C SER A 19 7.14 -10.46 2.35
N ALA A 20 7.21 -10.10 1.08
CA ALA A 20 7.89 -8.90 0.62
C ALA A 20 7.47 -7.76 1.56
N LYS A 21 8.43 -7.19 2.30
CA LYS A 21 8.21 -6.54 3.60
C LYS A 21 7.22 -5.37 3.58
N TYR A 22 6.85 -4.85 2.42
CA TYR A 22 5.94 -3.71 2.26
C TYR A 22 5.07 -3.87 1.01
N VAL A 23 4.36 -5.00 0.89
CA VAL A 23 3.47 -5.28 -0.24
C VAL A 23 2.01 -5.28 0.20
N ASP A 24 1.22 -4.38 -0.40
CA ASP A 24 -0.24 -4.38 -0.25
C ASP A 24 -0.87 -5.39 -1.23
N PRO A 25 -1.72 -6.33 -0.78
CA PRO A 25 -2.33 -7.33 -1.63
C PRO A 25 -3.23 -6.75 -2.74
N ASP A 26 -3.99 -5.69 -2.45
CA ASP A 26 -4.89 -5.06 -3.42
C ASP A 26 -4.07 -4.32 -4.48
N GLU A 27 -3.02 -3.60 -4.08
CA GLU A 27 -2.06 -2.95 -4.99
C GLU A 27 -1.32 -3.99 -5.84
N LYS A 28 -0.94 -5.14 -5.25
CA LYS A 28 -0.25 -6.22 -5.98
C LYS A 28 -1.10 -6.77 -7.12
N ILE A 29 -2.39 -7.04 -6.87
CA ILE A 29 -3.31 -7.55 -7.90
C ILE A 29 -3.44 -6.56 -9.05
N VAL A 30 -3.57 -5.27 -8.73
CA VAL A 30 -3.72 -4.22 -9.75
C VAL A 30 -2.43 -4.01 -10.53
N GLN A 31 -1.28 -4.02 -9.87
CA GLN A 31 0.01 -3.90 -10.54
C GLN A 31 0.26 -5.07 -11.52
N GLN A 32 -0.07 -6.30 -11.13
CA GLN A 32 0.02 -7.45 -12.02
C GLN A 32 -0.87 -7.30 -13.27
N LYS A 33 -2.10 -6.79 -13.11
CA LYS A 33 -2.99 -6.48 -14.25
C LYS A 33 -2.39 -5.39 -15.14
N ARG A 34 -1.83 -4.34 -14.53
CA ARG A 34 -1.20 -3.21 -15.22
C ARG A 34 -0.02 -3.66 -16.08
N GLU A 35 0.89 -4.46 -15.54
CA GLU A 35 2.07 -4.96 -16.26
C GLU A 35 1.71 -5.94 -17.37
N THR A 36 0.70 -6.80 -17.12
CA THR A 36 0.14 -7.68 -18.15
C THR A 36 -0.41 -6.84 -19.30
N ARG A 37 -1.17 -5.79 -18.99
CA ARG A 37 -1.74 -4.90 -19.98
C ARG A 37 -0.69 -4.09 -20.73
N GLU A 38 0.29 -3.54 -20.03
CA GLU A 38 1.43 -2.84 -20.64
C GLU A 38 2.15 -3.75 -21.63
N SER A 39 2.43 -5.00 -21.24
CA SER A 39 3.07 -5.99 -22.12
C SER A 39 2.24 -6.29 -23.37
N GLN A 40 0.91 -6.35 -23.26
CA GLN A 40 0.02 -6.52 -24.41
C GLN A 40 0.05 -5.31 -25.33
N LEU A 41 0.02 -4.09 -24.79
CA LEU A 41 0.07 -2.84 -25.55
C LEU A 41 1.42 -2.68 -26.27
N ILE A 42 2.53 -3.01 -25.61
CA ILE A 42 3.87 -2.98 -26.22
C ILE A 42 3.97 -3.97 -27.40
N LYS A 43 3.32 -5.13 -27.32
CA LYS A 43 3.27 -6.09 -28.43
C LYS A 43 2.48 -5.57 -29.64
N GLN A 44 1.55 -4.64 -29.43
CA GLN A 44 0.76 -4.01 -30.49
C GLN A 44 1.48 -2.82 -31.14
N CYS A 45 2.63 -2.40 -30.60
CA CYS A 45 3.44 -1.34 -31.19
C CYS A 45 3.95 -1.74 -32.57
N ARG A 46 3.62 -0.95 -33.61
CA ARG A 46 4.20 -1.10 -34.96
C ARG A 46 5.73 -0.94 -34.94
N VAL A 47 6.24 -0.05 -34.09
CA VAL A 47 7.67 0.17 -33.86
C VAL A 47 7.91 0.21 -32.35
N LYS A 48 8.87 -0.59 -31.86
CA LYS A 48 9.22 -0.66 -30.44
C LYS A 48 10.16 0.48 -30.05
N ASN A 49 9.64 1.71 -30.07
CA ASN A 49 10.37 2.90 -29.65
C ASN A 49 9.91 3.38 -28.26
N TYR A 50 10.62 4.39 -27.71
CA TYR A 50 10.32 4.97 -26.41
C TYR A 50 8.90 5.56 -26.33
N ALA A 51 8.44 6.21 -27.40
CA ALA A 51 7.12 6.82 -27.45
C ALA A 51 6.01 5.77 -27.27
N CYS A 52 6.07 4.65 -28.00
CA CYS A 52 5.07 3.59 -27.87
C CYS A 52 5.12 2.93 -26.49
N LYS A 53 6.33 2.77 -25.90
CA LYS A 53 6.45 2.29 -24.51
C LYS A 53 5.81 3.28 -23.53
N SER A 54 6.06 4.58 -23.69
CA SER A 54 5.47 5.62 -22.85
C SER A 54 3.93 5.62 -22.93
N ASP A 55 3.38 5.48 -24.13
CA ASP A 55 1.92 5.42 -24.32
C ASP A 55 1.31 4.14 -23.75
N ALA A 56 2.00 3.00 -23.89
CA ALA A 56 1.59 1.74 -23.26
C ALA A 56 1.55 1.83 -21.74
N VAL A 57 2.56 2.46 -21.12
CA VAL A 57 2.60 2.75 -19.68
C VAL A 57 1.45 3.68 -19.29
N LYS A 58 1.28 4.82 -19.97
CA LYS A 58 0.20 5.77 -19.66
C LYS A 58 -1.17 5.11 -19.72
N LYS A 59 -1.42 4.33 -20.76
CA LYS A 59 -2.71 3.64 -20.96
C LYS A 59 -2.94 2.53 -19.94
N SER A 60 -1.91 1.74 -19.60
CA SER A 60 -2.06 0.71 -18.56
C SER A 60 -2.32 1.34 -17.18
N PHE A 61 -1.66 2.46 -16.85
CA PHE A 61 -1.92 3.21 -15.62
C PHE A 61 -3.31 3.84 -15.58
N TYR A 62 -3.82 4.32 -16.72
CA TYR A 62 -5.19 4.85 -16.81
C TYR A 62 -6.24 3.75 -16.62
N GLU A 63 -6.06 2.59 -17.25
CA GLU A 63 -6.99 1.46 -17.13
C GLU A 63 -6.92 0.78 -15.75
N PHE A 64 -5.74 0.78 -15.11
CA PHE A 64 -5.48 0.13 -13.83
C PHE A 64 -4.72 1.07 -12.88
N PRO A 65 -5.36 2.14 -12.37
CA PRO A 65 -4.72 3.10 -11.47
C PRO A 65 -4.31 2.44 -10.14
N PRO A 66 -3.36 3.02 -9.38
CA PRO A 66 -3.04 2.54 -8.03
C PRO A 66 -4.30 2.47 -7.17
N VAL A 67 -4.36 1.53 -6.22
CA VAL A 67 -5.49 1.40 -5.29
C VAL A 67 -5.18 2.15 -4.01
N ARG A 68 -3.98 1.95 -3.46
CA ARG A 68 -3.59 2.57 -2.19
C ARG A 68 -3.37 4.07 -2.35
N GLY A 69 -3.71 4.85 -1.33
CA GLY A 69 -3.72 6.31 -1.41
C GLY A 69 -4.84 6.93 -2.26
N GLN A 70 -5.72 6.13 -2.89
CA GLN A 70 -6.91 6.65 -3.58
C GLN A 70 -8.09 6.80 -2.62
N ASP A 71 -9.01 7.71 -2.97
CA ASP A 71 -10.23 8.01 -2.22
C ASP A 71 -11.00 6.79 -1.74
N ASP A 72 -11.23 5.80 -2.60
CA ASP A 72 -12.04 4.63 -2.27
C ASP A 72 -11.36 3.71 -1.25
N TYR A 73 -10.05 3.46 -1.43
CA TYR A 73 -9.25 2.72 -0.46
C TYR A 73 -9.22 3.46 0.87
N ILE A 74 -8.93 4.76 0.82
CA ILE A 74 -8.83 5.61 2.00
C ILE A 74 -10.15 5.63 2.78
N LYS A 75 -11.30 5.81 2.10
CA LYS A 75 -12.62 5.80 2.74
C LYS A 75 -12.95 4.44 3.35
N LYS A 76 -12.65 3.35 2.65
CA LYS A 76 -12.86 1.98 3.13
C LYS A 76 -12.03 1.68 4.38
N HIS A 77 -10.76 2.08 4.41
CA HIS A 77 -9.82 1.71 5.47
C HIS A 77 -9.81 2.71 6.64
N TYR A 78 -10.08 3.98 6.40
CA TYR A 78 -9.92 5.06 7.38
C TYR A 78 -11.18 5.91 7.57
N GLY A 79 -12.30 5.64 6.89
CA GLY A 79 -13.50 6.48 6.91
C GLY A 79 -14.31 6.44 8.21
N ASN A 80 -14.19 5.38 8.99
CA ASN A 80 -15.02 5.10 10.18
C ASN A 80 -14.20 4.96 11.47
N LEU A 81 -13.09 5.67 11.58
CA LEU A 81 -12.25 5.66 12.78
C LEU A 81 -12.82 6.58 13.86
N THR A 82 -12.53 6.27 15.11
CA THR A 82 -12.58 7.26 16.20
C THR A 82 -11.35 8.16 16.17
N LYS A 83 -11.37 9.31 16.86
CA LYS A 83 -10.18 10.17 16.98
C LYS A 83 -8.97 9.44 17.59
N THR A 84 -9.18 8.56 18.57
CA THR A 84 -8.12 7.77 19.18
C THR A 84 -7.48 6.81 18.16
N GLN A 85 -8.31 6.04 17.44
CA GLN A 85 -7.84 5.16 16.38
C GLN A 85 -7.16 5.94 15.24
N ALA A 86 -7.65 7.13 14.91
CA ALA A 86 -7.01 8.00 13.91
C ALA A 86 -5.58 8.39 14.31
N LYS A 87 -5.33 8.72 15.58
CA LYS A 87 -3.95 9.00 16.07
C LYS A 87 -3.06 7.76 15.97
N GLU A 88 -3.57 6.60 16.35
CA GLU A 88 -2.83 5.33 16.22
C GLU A 88 -2.47 5.06 14.77
N LYS A 89 -3.42 5.23 13.84
CA LYS A 89 -3.16 5.07 12.40
C LYS A 89 -2.16 6.08 11.86
N LEU A 90 -2.17 7.34 12.30
CA LEU A 90 -1.13 8.30 11.90
C LEU A 90 0.27 7.86 12.36
N ARG A 91 0.41 7.30 13.57
CA ARG A 91 1.70 6.75 14.05
C ARG A 91 2.15 5.56 13.22
N GLU A 92 1.24 4.62 12.95
CA GLU A 92 1.51 3.44 12.11
C GLU A 92 1.96 3.87 10.71
N LEU A 93 1.23 4.79 10.07
CA LEU A 93 1.57 5.30 8.74
C LEU A 93 2.93 5.98 8.73
N LYS A 94 3.26 6.81 9.74
CA LYS A 94 4.56 7.47 9.82
C LYS A 94 5.72 6.47 9.99
N ALA A 95 5.55 5.47 10.84
CA ALA A 95 6.54 4.43 11.02
C ALA A 95 6.75 3.63 9.72
N LEU A 96 5.66 3.29 9.04
CA LEU A 96 5.68 2.60 7.75
C LEU A 96 6.31 3.46 6.65
N TYR A 97 6.05 4.77 6.63
CA TYR A 97 6.64 5.71 5.69
C TYR A 97 8.16 5.70 5.78
N LYS A 98 8.70 5.85 7.00
CA LYS A 98 10.14 5.81 7.23
C LYS A 98 10.76 4.50 6.74
N GLN A 99 10.11 3.38 7.04
CA GLN A 99 10.58 2.08 6.56
C GLN A 99 10.56 1.95 5.03
N VAL A 100 9.52 2.46 4.37
CA VAL A 100 9.40 2.42 2.91
C VAL A 100 10.38 3.37 2.22
N GLU A 101 10.66 4.53 2.83
CA GLU A 101 11.60 5.54 2.33
C GLU A 101 13.06 5.11 2.49
N ASP A 102 13.41 4.55 3.65
CA ASP A 102 14.80 4.20 4.00
C ASP A 102 15.23 2.81 3.48
N ASP A 103 14.30 1.95 3.04
CA ASP A 103 14.61 0.58 2.63
C ASP A 103 15.06 0.48 1.16
N GLU A 104 16.35 0.72 0.93
CA GLU A 104 17.02 0.48 -0.37
C GLU A 104 16.98 -1.01 -0.79
N SER A 105 16.74 -1.94 0.14
CA SER A 105 16.63 -3.38 -0.13
C SER A 105 15.23 -3.80 -0.59
N ASN A 106 14.30 -2.85 -0.72
CA ASN A 106 12.96 -3.03 -1.28
C ASN A 106 12.96 -2.60 -2.76
N PRO A 107 13.26 -3.49 -3.72
CA PRO A 107 13.48 -3.09 -5.11
C PRO A 107 12.19 -2.59 -5.76
N ASP A 108 12.31 -1.58 -6.62
CA ASP A 108 11.17 -0.93 -7.32
C ASP A 108 10.33 -1.87 -8.18
N ASN A 109 10.84 -3.07 -8.47
CA ASN A 109 10.16 -4.09 -9.27
C ASN A 109 9.23 -5.01 -8.46
N TRP A 110 9.11 -4.83 -7.14
CA TRP A 110 8.18 -5.63 -6.34
C TRP A 110 6.73 -5.21 -6.61
N HIS A 111 5.92 -6.18 -7.05
CA HIS A 111 4.51 -5.91 -7.33
C HIS A 111 3.75 -5.64 -6.03
N GLY A 112 3.04 -4.53 -5.99
CA GLY A 112 2.32 -4.05 -4.81
C GLY A 112 3.22 -3.31 -3.81
N LYS A 113 4.45 -2.96 -4.18
CA LYS A 113 5.35 -2.15 -3.34
C LYS A 113 4.65 -0.86 -2.95
N LEU A 114 4.56 -0.65 -1.65
CA LEU A 114 4.09 0.61 -1.08
C LEU A 114 5.00 1.76 -1.47
N LYS A 115 4.40 2.90 -1.82
CA LYS A 115 5.11 4.12 -2.16
C LYS A 115 4.90 5.18 -1.07
N PRO A 116 5.94 5.99 -0.76
CA PRO A 116 5.82 7.09 0.20
C PRO A 116 4.62 8.01 -0.06
N ILE A 117 4.34 8.33 -1.32
CA ILE A 117 3.21 9.16 -1.72
C ILE A 117 1.83 8.56 -1.38
N GLN A 118 1.69 7.24 -1.36
CA GLN A 118 0.42 6.59 -0.99
C GLN A 118 0.18 6.74 0.51
N LEU A 119 1.23 6.57 1.31
CA LEU A 119 1.20 6.73 2.76
C LEU A 119 0.92 8.18 3.16
N ASP A 120 1.52 9.12 2.44
CA ASP A 120 1.28 10.54 2.65
C ASP A 120 -0.19 10.93 2.35
N ALA A 121 -0.74 10.49 1.22
CA ALA A 121 -2.14 10.73 0.87
C ALA A 121 -3.12 10.19 1.94
N GLU A 122 -2.81 9.03 2.51
CA GLU A 122 -3.59 8.43 3.60
C GLU A 122 -3.50 9.25 4.89
N ALA A 123 -2.29 9.69 5.25
CA ALA A 123 -2.09 10.57 6.40
C ALA A 123 -2.85 11.89 6.23
N GLN A 124 -2.80 12.50 5.03
CA GLN A 124 -3.54 13.72 4.71
C GLN A 124 -5.05 13.56 4.91
N TYR A 125 -5.62 12.45 4.46
CA TYR A 125 -7.02 12.18 4.69
C TYR A 125 -7.38 12.11 6.17
N ILE A 126 -6.59 11.36 6.96
CA ILE A 126 -6.84 11.19 8.40
C ILE A 126 -6.68 12.55 9.12
N ALA A 127 -5.63 13.30 8.81
CA ALA A 127 -5.36 14.64 9.34
C ALA A 127 -6.55 15.59 9.08
N LYS A 128 -7.02 15.65 7.83
CA LYS A 128 -8.16 16.47 7.45
C LYS A 128 -9.45 16.03 8.13
N ARG A 129 -9.80 14.74 8.04
CA ARG A 129 -11.11 14.24 8.47
C ARG A 129 -11.31 14.28 9.98
N TYR A 130 -10.29 13.93 10.76
CA TYR A 130 -10.44 13.76 12.20
C TYR A 130 -9.90 14.94 13.01
N PHE A 131 -9.04 15.77 12.43
CA PHE A 131 -8.36 16.86 13.12
C PHE A 131 -8.53 18.22 12.44
N GLY A 132 -9.18 18.30 11.28
CA GLY A 132 -9.40 19.57 10.56
C GLY A 132 -8.13 20.18 9.94
N MET A 133 -7.03 19.41 9.91
CA MET A 133 -5.72 19.88 9.47
C MET A 133 -5.56 19.68 7.95
N ASN A 134 -6.07 20.62 7.17
CA ASN A 134 -5.95 20.60 5.71
C ASN A 134 -4.49 20.84 5.29
N GLY A 135 -3.97 20.03 4.37
CA GLY A 135 -2.61 20.14 3.84
C GLY A 135 -1.53 19.54 4.74
N TYR A 136 -1.89 18.92 5.86
CA TYR A 136 -0.96 18.21 6.73
C TYR A 136 -0.84 16.77 6.26
N GLY A 137 0.37 16.34 5.95
CA GLY A 137 0.68 14.97 5.53
C GLY A 137 1.49 14.22 6.57
N ILE A 138 2.27 13.25 6.09
CA ILE A 138 3.07 12.34 6.92
C ILE A 138 4.14 13.06 7.73
N GLU A 139 4.73 14.11 7.16
CA GLU A 139 5.79 14.90 7.78
C GLU A 139 5.26 15.67 9.00
N GLN A 140 4.00 16.12 8.97
CA GLN A 140 3.38 16.93 10.02
C GLN A 140 2.65 16.11 11.09
N VAL A 141 2.70 14.77 11.03
CA VAL A 141 2.03 13.89 12.00
C VAL A 141 2.40 14.21 13.45
N ASP A 142 3.66 14.51 13.76
CA ASP A 142 4.08 14.81 15.15
C ASP A 142 3.44 16.09 15.68
N ILE A 143 3.14 17.05 14.81
CA ILE A 143 2.44 18.28 15.19
C ILE A 143 1.01 17.93 15.59
N ILE A 144 0.32 17.14 14.76
CA ILE A 144 -1.04 16.67 15.04
C ILE A 144 -1.09 15.91 16.37
N LEU A 145 -0.15 14.99 16.60
CA LEU A 145 -0.10 14.15 17.80
C LEU A 145 0.24 14.92 19.08
N LYS A 146 0.87 16.10 18.97
CA LYS A 146 1.15 16.98 20.12
C LYS A 146 -0.04 17.88 20.45
N MET A 147 -0.82 18.28 19.44
CA MET A 147 -1.96 19.19 19.61
C MET A 147 -3.21 18.51 20.15
N TYR A 148 -3.39 17.22 19.86
CA TYR A 148 -4.58 16.45 20.22
C TYR A 148 -4.22 15.28 21.12
#